data_AF-A0A1U9WX87-F1
#
_entry.id   AF-A0A1U9WX87-F1
#
_cell.length_a   1.000
_cell.length_b   1.000
_cell.length_c   1.000
_cell.angle_alpha   90.00
_cell.angle_beta   90.00
_cell.angle_gamma   90.00
#
_symmetry.space_group_name_H-M   'P 1'
#
loop_
_entity.id
_entity.type
_entity.pdbx_description
1 polymer ?
#
loop_
_entity_poly.entity_id
_entity_poly.type
_entity_poly.pdbx_seq_one_letter_code
_entity_poly.pdbx_strand_id
1 'polypeptide(L)'
;MTFSPQYSTGSEIRQKFLNFYAEKGHKILPSASLVPEDPTVLLTIAGMLPFKPIFLGQRQPEVPRATTSQKCIRTNDIENVGRTARHHTFFEMLGNFSFGDYFKQQAIAWGWEISTKVFELPPERLVVSVFEEDDEAFAIWRDEIGVSPQRIKRMGEADNFWKSGPTGPCGPCSEIYYDFHPERGEDNIDLEDDSRFIEFYNLVFMQYNRDNDGILTPLQNKNIDTGMGLERMAQILQQVPNNYETDLIFPIIKTAAEIAQIDYQKSDEKTKVSLKVIGDHIRAVVHLIADGVNASNIGRGYIVRRLIRRVVRHGRLIGINQEFTTQVAETAIQLSEAVYPNVRQRETAIKAELQREETRFLETLERGEKLLAEIITKATPTNLPLTKGEATTSPLNKGGLEGGNSGQATPPTSPLPKGRLQIFLPPLPSRD
;
A
#
# COMPACT_ATOMS: atom_id res chain seq x y z
N MET A 1 -14.86 31.93 -2.58
CA MET A 1 -15.13 31.26 -1.29
C MET A 1 -14.11 30.16 -1.14
N THR A 2 -13.30 30.17 -0.09
CA THR A 2 -12.34 29.10 0.19
C THR A 2 -13.13 27.86 0.61
N PHE A 3 -13.30 26.92 -0.31
CA PHE A 3 -13.82 25.60 -0.01
C PHE A 3 -12.94 24.99 1.10
N SER A 4 -13.56 24.64 2.24
CA SER A 4 -12.92 23.89 3.32
C SER A 4 -13.64 22.54 3.37
N PRO A 5 -13.01 21.43 2.97
CA PRO A 5 -13.66 20.13 3.06
C PRO A 5 -14.11 19.87 4.50
N GLN A 6 -15.30 19.31 4.66
CA GLN A 6 -15.80 18.94 5.97
C GLN A 6 -14.87 17.88 6.57
N TYR A 7 -14.19 18.24 7.67
CA TYR A 7 -13.37 17.30 8.43
C TYR A 7 -14.22 16.08 8.76
N SER A 8 -13.87 14.93 8.19
CA SER A 8 -14.55 13.65 8.40
C SER A 8 -13.55 12.63 8.91
N THR A 9 -13.88 11.98 10.02
CA THR A 9 -13.11 10.85 10.55
C THR A 9 -13.12 9.69 9.55
N GLY A 10 -12.11 8.82 9.59
CA GLY A 10 -12.10 7.62 8.76
C GLY A 10 -13.32 6.73 9.00
N SER A 11 -13.87 6.75 10.21
CA SER A 11 -15.14 6.08 10.54
C SER A 11 -16.34 6.65 9.76
N GLU A 12 -16.48 7.97 9.76
CA GLU A 12 -17.55 8.65 9.01
C GLU A 12 -17.40 8.46 7.50
N ILE A 13 -16.17 8.52 6.98
CA ILE A 13 -15.89 8.28 5.56
C ILE A 13 -16.34 6.88 5.15
N ARG A 14 -15.96 5.86 5.92
CA ARG A 14 -16.39 4.47 5.70
C ARG A 14 -17.91 4.36 5.70
N GLN A 15 -18.58 4.94 6.71
CA GLN A 15 -20.03 4.81 6.83
C GLN A 15 -20.78 5.56 5.73
N LYS A 16 -20.33 6.78 5.37
CA LYS A 16 -20.87 7.54 4.23
C LYS A 16 -20.78 6.73 2.94
N PHE A 17 -19.64 6.07 2.69
CA PHE A 17 -19.47 5.20 1.53
C PHE A 17 -20.47 4.04 1.49
N LEU A 18 -20.53 3.26 2.58
CA LEU A 18 -21.40 2.09 2.65
C LEU A 18 -22.88 2.48 2.54
N ASN A 19 -23.29 3.56 3.20
CA ASN A 19 -24.67 4.06 3.14
C ASN A 19 -25.04 4.55 1.75
N PHE A 20 -24.16 5.31 1.10
CA PHE A 20 -24.40 5.81 -0.26
C PHE A 20 -24.69 4.66 -1.23
N TYR A 21 -23.88 3.60 -1.23
CA TYR A 21 -24.13 2.46 -2.10
C TYR A 21 -25.32 1.60 -1.64
N ALA A 22 -25.60 1.53 -0.33
CA ALA A 22 -26.82 0.90 0.16
C ALA A 22 -28.09 1.59 -0.38
N GLU A 23 -28.09 2.93 -0.45
CA GLU A 23 -29.18 3.72 -1.05
C GLU A 23 -29.31 3.48 -2.57
N LYS A 24 -28.23 3.08 -3.26
CA LYS A 24 -28.25 2.62 -4.66
C LYS A 24 -28.58 1.12 -4.82
N GLY A 25 -28.99 0.46 -3.74
CA GLY A 25 -29.45 -0.93 -3.75
C GLY A 25 -28.35 -1.98 -3.59
N HIS A 26 -27.14 -1.59 -3.19
CA HIS A 26 -26.09 -2.56 -2.85
C HIS A 26 -26.32 -3.15 -1.47
N LYS A 27 -26.11 -4.47 -1.33
CA LYS A 27 -26.07 -5.10 -0.02
C LYS A 27 -24.75 -4.76 0.66
N ILE A 28 -24.79 -4.16 1.85
CA ILE A 28 -23.60 -4.04 2.70
C ILE A 28 -23.21 -5.43 3.19
N LEU A 29 -22.01 -5.89 2.83
CA LEU A 29 -21.42 -7.15 3.30
C LEU A 29 -20.25 -6.86 4.24
N PRO A 30 -20.00 -7.73 5.25
CA PRO A 30 -18.84 -7.58 6.12
C PRO A 30 -17.54 -7.80 5.34
N SER A 31 -16.44 -7.23 5.83
CA SER A 31 -15.10 -7.56 5.34
C SER A 31 -14.84 -9.06 5.46
N ALA A 32 -14.32 -9.68 4.41
CA ALA A 32 -13.79 -11.03 4.47
C ALA A 32 -12.49 -11.08 5.28
N SER A 33 -12.09 -12.30 5.66
CA SER A 33 -10.81 -12.59 6.30
C SER A 33 -9.62 -12.16 5.43
N LEU A 34 -8.51 -11.77 6.06
CA LEU A 34 -7.22 -11.61 5.40
C LEU A 34 -6.64 -12.94 4.91
N VAL A 35 -7.15 -14.07 5.40
CA VAL A 35 -6.83 -15.42 4.95
C VAL A 35 -7.91 -15.86 3.95
N PRO A 36 -7.64 -15.82 2.63
CA PRO A 36 -8.63 -16.18 1.62
C PRO A 36 -8.89 -17.69 1.60
N GLU A 37 -10.09 -18.07 1.15
CA GLU A 37 -10.45 -19.47 0.85
C GLU A 37 -9.65 -20.02 -0.34
N ASP A 38 -9.29 -19.15 -1.30
CA ASP A 38 -8.48 -19.51 -2.46
C ASP A 38 -7.04 -19.88 -2.01
N PRO A 39 -6.60 -21.14 -2.16
CA PRO A 39 -5.29 -21.58 -1.70
C PRO A 39 -4.15 -21.02 -2.56
N THR A 40 -4.44 -20.48 -3.74
CA THR A 40 -3.44 -19.87 -4.64
C THR A 40 -3.08 -18.45 -4.23
N VAL A 41 -3.87 -17.82 -3.35
CA VAL A 41 -3.66 -16.45 -2.90
C VAL A 41 -3.21 -16.41 -1.45
N LEU A 42 -2.11 -15.69 -1.20
CA LEU A 42 -1.51 -15.68 0.12
C LEU A 42 -2.32 -14.86 1.12
N LEU A 43 -2.77 -13.67 0.75
CA LEU A 43 -3.55 -12.77 1.61
C LEU A 43 -4.59 -12.03 0.78
N THR A 44 -5.66 -11.57 1.41
CA THR A 44 -6.66 -10.72 0.76
C THR A 44 -6.04 -9.36 0.43
N ILE A 45 -5.85 -9.08 -0.86
CA ILE A 45 -5.15 -7.88 -1.37
C ILE A 45 -6.09 -6.77 -1.88
N ALA A 46 -7.37 -7.10 -2.07
CA ALA A 46 -8.39 -6.22 -2.67
C ALA A 46 -9.80 -6.65 -2.24
N GLY A 47 -10.76 -5.70 -2.33
CA GLY A 47 -12.19 -5.90 -2.05
C GLY A 47 -12.85 -6.97 -2.90
N MET A 48 -12.41 -7.11 -4.15
CA MET A 48 -12.98 -8.03 -5.13
C MET A 48 -12.68 -9.51 -4.83
N LEU A 49 -11.61 -9.80 -4.09
CA LEU A 49 -11.03 -11.14 -4.02
C LEU A 49 -12.03 -12.21 -3.54
N PRO A 50 -12.84 -11.96 -2.49
CA PRO A 50 -13.87 -12.89 -2.05
C PRO A 50 -14.94 -13.18 -3.13
N PHE A 51 -15.12 -12.26 -4.09
CA PHE A 51 -16.09 -12.37 -5.17
C PHE A 51 -15.50 -12.90 -6.49
N LYS A 52 -14.20 -13.22 -6.54
CA LYS A 52 -13.53 -13.75 -7.74
C LYS A 52 -14.29 -14.93 -8.39
N PRO A 53 -14.82 -15.93 -7.65
CA PRO A 53 -15.61 -17.00 -8.25
C PRO A 53 -16.90 -16.53 -8.91
N ILE A 54 -17.50 -15.44 -8.42
CA ILE A 54 -18.72 -14.84 -8.99
C ILE A 54 -18.38 -14.17 -10.31
N PHE A 55 -17.32 -13.36 -10.35
CA PHE A 55 -16.90 -12.69 -11.59
C PHE A 55 -16.52 -13.68 -12.70
N LEU A 56 -16.00 -14.85 -12.34
CA LEU A 56 -15.68 -15.94 -13.26
C LEU A 56 -16.89 -16.80 -13.66
N GLY A 57 -18.10 -16.54 -13.12
CA GLY A 57 -19.29 -17.35 -13.36
C GLY A 57 -19.28 -18.73 -12.69
N GLN A 58 -18.31 -18.99 -11.81
CA GLN A 58 -18.13 -20.27 -11.10
C GLN A 58 -19.08 -20.39 -9.89
N ARG A 59 -19.55 -19.26 -9.38
CA ARG A 59 -20.50 -19.17 -8.27
C ARG A 59 -21.58 -18.16 -8.62
N GLN A 60 -22.84 -18.50 -8.40
CA GLN A 60 -23.94 -17.54 -8.58
C GLN A 60 -23.89 -16.48 -7.46
N PRO A 61 -24.11 -15.20 -7.78
CA PRO A 61 -24.21 -14.17 -6.76
C PRO A 61 -25.49 -14.34 -5.94
N GLU A 62 -25.39 -14.18 -4.62
CA GLU A 62 -26.57 -14.16 -3.73
C GLU A 62 -27.36 -12.84 -3.84
N VAL A 63 -26.67 -11.77 -4.25
CA VAL A 63 -27.21 -10.42 -4.45
C VAL A 63 -26.63 -9.85 -5.73
N PRO A 64 -27.37 -9.08 -6.54
CA PRO A 64 -26.85 -8.53 -7.80
C PRO A 64 -25.80 -7.43 -7.59
N ARG A 65 -25.80 -6.81 -6.40
CA ARG A 65 -24.97 -5.65 -6.03
C ARG A 65 -24.49 -5.78 -4.59
N ALA A 66 -23.22 -5.50 -4.34
CA ALA A 66 -22.64 -5.53 -3.00
C ALA A 66 -21.73 -4.33 -2.72
N THR A 67 -21.61 -3.92 -1.46
CA THR A 67 -20.61 -2.92 -1.04
C THR A 67 -19.93 -3.36 0.25
N THR A 68 -18.63 -3.10 0.35
CA THR A 68 -17.80 -3.52 1.50
C THR A 68 -16.76 -2.47 1.86
N SER A 69 -16.25 -2.60 3.09
CA SER A 69 -14.99 -2.00 3.54
C SER A 69 -14.05 -3.15 3.88
N GLN A 70 -13.26 -3.58 2.89
CA GLN A 70 -12.42 -4.78 2.97
C GLN A 70 -11.06 -4.46 3.59
N LYS A 71 -10.68 -5.21 4.62
CA LYS A 71 -9.31 -5.28 5.12
C LYS A 71 -8.39 -5.87 4.03
N CYS A 72 -7.34 -5.16 3.67
CA CYS A 72 -6.39 -5.58 2.64
C CYS A 72 -4.96 -5.63 3.18
N ILE A 73 -4.16 -6.59 2.73
CA ILE A 73 -2.71 -6.58 2.93
C ILE A 73 -1.95 -6.68 1.62
N ARG A 74 -0.98 -5.78 1.43
CA ARG A 74 -0.05 -5.78 0.29
C ARG A 74 1.40 -5.90 0.78
N THR A 75 2.02 -7.04 0.49
CA THR A 75 3.40 -7.33 0.94
C THR A 75 4.47 -6.75 0.02
N ASN A 76 4.13 -6.49 -1.24
CA ASN A 76 4.99 -5.82 -2.21
C ASN A 76 5.33 -4.38 -1.79
N ASP A 77 4.46 -3.75 -1.02
CA ASP A 77 4.59 -2.36 -0.59
C ASP A 77 5.42 -2.18 0.69
N ILE A 78 5.82 -3.27 1.36
CA ILE A 78 6.50 -3.24 2.67
C ILE A 78 7.76 -2.33 2.66
N GLU A 79 8.49 -2.25 1.55
CA GLU A 79 9.66 -1.38 1.46
C GLU A 79 9.33 0.10 1.17
N ASN A 80 8.12 0.41 0.72
CA ASN A 80 7.63 1.78 0.50
C ASN A 80 6.99 2.38 1.77
N VAL A 81 6.56 1.52 2.71
CA VAL A 81 5.95 1.93 3.98
C VAL A 81 6.87 2.86 4.77
N GLY A 82 6.31 3.96 5.24
CA GLY A 82 6.96 5.02 6.00
C GLY A 82 7.81 5.97 5.16
N ARG A 83 8.23 5.56 3.95
CA ARG A 83 9.06 6.37 3.04
C ARG A 83 8.23 7.22 2.09
N THR A 84 7.12 6.66 1.60
CA THR A 84 6.16 7.38 0.75
C THR A 84 5.01 7.89 1.60
N ALA A 85 4.19 8.82 1.07
CA ALA A 85 3.04 9.36 1.81
C ALA A 85 1.82 8.41 1.84
N ARG A 86 1.76 7.39 0.98
CA ARG A 86 0.52 6.67 0.66
C ARG A 86 0.54 5.15 0.75
N HIS A 87 1.71 4.52 0.80
CA HIS A 87 1.81 3.04 0.77
C HIS A 87 1.68 2.44 2.16
N HIS A 88 0.89 1.37 2.27
CA HIS A 88 0.64 0.68 3.52
C HIS A 88 0.83 -0.81 3.35
N THR A 89 1.19 -1.51 4.43
CA THR A 89 1.09 -2.97 4.46
C THR A 89 -0.37 -3.35 4.64
N PHE A 90 -1.08 -2.68 5.55
CA PHE A 90 -2.49 -2.88 5.83
C PHE A 90 -3.28 -1.62 5.53
N PHE A 91 -4.38 -1.76 4.80
CA PHE A 91 -5.27 -0.66 4.48
C PHE A 91 -6.70 -1.17 4.28
N GLU A 92 -7.65 -0.25 4.23
CA GLU A 92 -9.05 -0.58 3.94
C GLU A 92 -9.43 -0.11 2.54
N MET A 93 -10.02 -1.04 1.78
CA MET A 93 -10.54 -0.78 0.45
C MET A 93 -12.07 -0.71 0.52
N LEU A 94 -12.61 0.48 0.28
CA LEU A 94 -14.05 0.70 0.15
C LEU A 94 -14.45 0.36 -1.29
N GLY A 95 -15.35 -0.61 -1.48
CA GLY A 95 -15.69 -1.11 -2.81
C GLY A 95 -17.19 -1.23 -3.03
N ASN A 96 -17.62 -1.02 -4.26
CA ASN A 96 -18.96 -1.34 -4.74
C ASN A 96 -18.87 -2.26 -5.97
N PHE A 97 -19.66 -3.32 -5.94
CA PHE A 97 -19.56 -4.43 -6.88
C PHE A 97 -20.88 -4.61 -7.62
N SER A 98 -20.78 -4.84 -8.93
CA SER A 98 -21.91 -5.25 -9.80
C SER A 98 -21.62 -6.64 -10.33
N PHE A 99 -22.56 -7.57 -10.11
CA PHE A 99 -22.46 -8.93 -10.63
C PHE A 99 -23.43 -9.11 -11.80
N GLY A 100 -23.05 -8.61 -12.98
CA GLY A 100 -23.89 -8.65 -14.18
C GLY A 100 -25.11 -7.73 -14.16
N ASP A 101 -25.09 -6.64 -13.37
CA ASP A 101 -26.23 -5.74 -13.18
C ASP A 101 -26.05 -4.38 -13.89
N TYR A 102 -25.29 -3.44 -13.32
CA TYR A 102 -24.90 -2.18 -13.96
C TYR A 102 -23.46 -2.22 -14.45
N PHE A 103 -23.08 -1.27 -15.31
CA PHE A 103 -21.74 -1.19 -15.88
C PHE A 103 -21.19 0.26 -15.88
N LYS A 104 -20.37 0.63 -16.87
CA LYS A 104 -19.60 1.88 -16.93
C LYS A 104 -20.41 3.14 -16.59
N GLN A 105 -21.56 3.33 -17.24
CA GLN A 105 -22.36 4.54 -17.11
C GLN A 105 -22.72 4.82 -15.64
N GLN A 106 -23.33 3.86 -14.95
CA GLN A 106 -23.70 4.01 -13.54
C GLN A 106 -22.46 4.00 -12.62
N ALA A 107 -21.44 3.19 -12.92
CA ALA A 107 -20.23 3.15 -12.11
C ALA A 107 -19.51 4.50 -12.08
N ILE A 108 -19.37 5.16 -13.24
CA ILE A 108 -18.79 6.48 -13.38
C ILE A 108 -19.69 7.54 -12.73
N ALA A 109 -20.99 7.53 -13.01
CA ALA A 109 -21.93 8.50 -12.43
C ALA A 109 -21.94 8.45 -10.90
N TRP A 110 -21.99 7.26 -10.30
CA TRP A 110 -21.96 7.11 -8.84
C TRP A 110 -20.58 7.41 -8.24
N GLY A 111 -19.49 7.05 -8.93
CA GLY A 111 -18.12 7.41 -8.52
C GLY A 111 -17.92 8.92 -8.47
N TRP A 112 -18.52 9.66 -9.41
CA TRP A 112 -18.50 11.12 -9.39
C TRP A 112 -19.45 11.73 -8.36
N GLU A 113 -20.67 11.19 -8.24
CA GLU A 113 -21.68 11.64 -7.28
C GLU A 113 -21.16 11.52 -5.85
N ILE A 114 -20.57 10.38 -5.47
CA ILE A 114 -20.04 10.21 -4.12
C ILE A 114 -18.87 11.16 -3.85
N SER A 115 -17.99 11.36 -4.84
CA SER A 115 -16.84 12.24 -4.70
C SER A 115 -17.26 13.70 -4.51
N THR A 116 -18.21 14.18 -5.31
CA THR A 116 -18.56 15.62 -5.37
C THR A 116 -19.78 16.01 -4.55
N LYS A 117 -20.67 15.08 -4.20
CA LYS A 117 -21.92 15.36 -3.45
C LYS A 117 -21.90 14.82 -2.03
N VAL A 118 -21.29 13.66 -1.81
CA VAL A 118 -21.25 13.04 -0.46
C VAL A 118 -20.01 13.45 0.30
N PHE A 119 -18.85 13.41 -0.36
CA PHE A 119 -17.59 13.90 0.19
C PHE A 119 -17.30 15.37 -0.15
N GLU A 120 -18.17 15.96 -0.96
CA GLU A 120 -18.14 17.38 -1.33
C GLU A 120 -16.82 17.82 -1.97
N LEU A 121 -16.00 16.92 -2.53
CA LEU A 121 -14.74 17.30 -3.15
C LEU A 121 -15.00 18.30 -4.30
N PRO A 122 -14.20 19.39 -4.40
CA PRO A 122 -14.41 20.37 -5.45
C PRO A 122 -14.14 19.73 -6.81
N PRO A 123 -15.09 19.77 -7.76
CA PRO A 123 -14.90 19.18 -9.09
C PRO A 123 -13.62 19.65 -9.80
N GLU A 124 -13.24 20.91 -9.60
CA GLU A 124 -12.02 21.51 -10.16
C GLU A 124 -10.71 20.98 -9.56
N ARG A 125 -10.78 20.18 -8.49
CA ARG A 125 -9.63 19.45 -7.93
C ARG A 125 -9.59 18.00 -8.37
N LEU A 126 -10.56 17.54 -9.16
CA LEU A 126 -10.59 16.17 -9.63
C LEU A 126 -10.01 16.08 -11.04
N VAL A 127 -9.27 15.01 -11.27
CA VAL A 127 -8.77 14.58 -12.58
C VAL A 127 -9.11 13.11 -12.71
N VAL A 128 -9.50 12.67 -13.90
CA VAL A 128 -9.83 11.26 -14.15
C VAL A 128 -8.89 10.68 -15.20
N SER A 129 -8.60 9.39 -15.09
CA SER A 129 -7.92 8.64 -16.14
C SER A 129 -8.83 7.56 -16.74
N VAL A 130 -8.57 7.18 -17.97
CA VAL A 130 -9.23 6.09 -18.70
C VAL A 130 -8.20 5.32 -19.51
N PHE A 131 -8.48 4.04 -19.78
CA PHE A 131 -7.64 3.26 -20.68
C PHE A 131 -7.59 3.89 -22.08
N GLU A 132 -6.42 3.91 -22.70
CA GLU A 132 -6.20 4.60 -23.96
C GLU A 132 -7.14 4.15 -25.09
N GLU A 133 -7.56 2.88 -25.08
CA GLU A 133 -8.50 2.29 -26.04
C GLU A 133 -9.97 2.32 -25.59
N ASP A 134 -10.29 2.86 -24.41
CA ASP A 134 -11.66 2.91 -23.86
C ASP A 134 -12.36 4.23 -24.17
N ASP A 135 -12.78 4.38 -25.42
CA ASP A 135 -13.54 5.56 -25.90
C ASP A 135 -14.92 5.71 -25.22
N GLU A 136 -15.51 4.61 -24.78
CA GLU A 136 -16.80 4.61 -24.07
C GLU A 136 -16.67 5.31 -22.72
N ALA A 137 -15.67 4.95 -21.91
CA ALA A 137 -15.44 5.61 -20.63
C ALA A 137 -15.07 7.09 -20.81
N PHE A 138 -14.26 7.42 -21.81
CA PHE A 138 -13.92 8.80 -22.15
C PHE A 138 -15.17 9.64 -22.47
N ALA A 139 -16.06 9.10 -23.32
CA ALA A 139 -17.29 9.78 -23.71
C ALA A 139 -18.24 9.99 -22.51
N ILE A 140 -18.41 8.98 -21.63
CA ILE A 140 -19.24 9.13 -20.43
C ILE A 140 -18.71 10.27 -19.53
N TRP A 141 -17.40 10.30 -19.26
CA TRP A 141 -16.80 11.38 -18.46
C TRP A 141 -16.98 12.76 -19.10
N ARG A 142 -16.77 12.89 -20.41
CA ARG A 142 -16.87 14.16 -21.13
C ARG A 142 -18.31 14.65 -21.27
N ASP A 143 -19.20 13.79 -21.74
CA ASP A 143 -20.51 14.18 -22.25
C ASP A 143 -21.61 14.05 -21.19
N GLU A 144 -21.55 13.01 -20.35
CA GLU A 144 -22.59 12.75 -19.35
C GLU A 144 -22.23 13.37 -17.99
N ILE A 145 -20.98 13.25 -17.56
CA ILE A 145 -20.52 13.85 -16.30
C ILE A 145 -20.14 15.32 -16.49
N GLY A 146 -19.62 15.69 -17.66
CA GLY A 146 -19.18 17.05 -17.96
C GLY A 146 -17.77 17.38 -17.46
N VAL A 147 -16.89 16.38 -17.31
CA VAL A 147 -15.48 16.61 -16.98
C VAL A 147 -14.79 17.21 -18.21
N SER A 148 -14.05 18.31 -17.98
CA SER A 148 -13.26 18.97 -19.02
C SER A 148 -12.28 17.98 -19.67
N PRO A 149 -12.18 17.90 -21.01
CA PRO A 149 -11.25 17.00 -21.69
C PRO A 149 -9.79 17.11 -21.24
N GLN A 150 -9.34 18.30 -20.84
CA GLN A 150 -7.99 18.53 -20.32
C GLN A 150 -7.71 17.74 -19.03
N ARG A 151 -8.76 17.41 -18.27
CA ARG A 151 -8.74 16.65 -17.01
C ARG A 151 -9.15 15.18 -17.17
N ILE A 152 -9.27 14.70 -18.41
CA ILE A 152 -9.46 13.28 -18.73
C ILE A 152 -8.18 12.77 -19.38
N LYS A 153 -7.38 11.99 -18.64
CA LYS A 153 -6.12 11.44 -19.13
C LYS A 153 -6.31 10.04 -19.69
N ARG A 154 -5.80 9.81 -20.91
CA ARG A 154 -5.69 8.47 -21.47
C ARG A 154 -4.36 7.87 -21.03
N MET A 155 -4.39 6.71 -20.40
CA MET A 155 -3.18 6.01 -19.97
C MET A 155 -3.15 4.58 -20.51
N GLY A 156 -1.95 4.03 -20.60
CA GLY A 156 -1.71 2.71 -21.18
C GLY A 156 -2.12 1.56 -20.26
N GLU A 157 -1.78 0.35 -20.70
CA GLU A 157 -2.14 -0.91 -20.01
C GLU A 157 -1.55 -1.00 -18.60
N ALA A 158 -0.43 -0.35 -18.34
CA ALA A 158 0.23 -0.36 -17.02
C ALA A 158 -0.62 0.29 -15.93
N ASP A 159 -1.43 1.29 -16.29
CA ASP A 159 -2.15 2.15 -15.35
C ASP A 159 -3.66 1.89 -15.41
N ASN A 160 -4.22 1.82 -16.62
CA ASN A 160 -5.67 1.73 -16.81
C ASN A 160 -6.16 0.38 -17.35
N PHE A 161 -5.38 -0.69 -17.20
CA PHE A 161 -5.88 -2.05 -17.44
C PHE A 161 -5.66 -2.95 -16.22
N TRP A 162 -6.72 -3.16 -15.47
CA TRP A 162 -6.68 -3.86 -14.20
C TRP A 162 -6.75 -5.38 -14.37
N LYS A 163 -5.97 -6.11 -13.56
CA LYS A 163 -5.85 -7.57 -13.59
C LYS A 163 -5.86 -8.14 -12.18
N SER A 164 -6.63 -9.21 -11.97
CA SER A 164 -6.73 -9.90 -10.67
C SER A 164 -5.46 -10.64 -10.23
N GLY A 165 -4.54 -10.88 -11.17
CA GLY A 165 -3.31 -11.63 -11.00
C GLY A 165 -2.74 -12.01 -12.37
N PRO A 166 -1.86 -13.02 -12.43
CA PRO A 166 -1.39 -13.59 -13.71
C PRO A 166 -2.54 -14.07 -14.59
N THR A 167 -3.59 -14.63 -13.97
CA THR A 167 -4.82 -15.10 -14.60
C THR A 167 -6.04 -14.66 -13.81
N GLY A 168 -7.22 -14.72 -14.44
CA GLY A 168 -8.51 -14.41 -13.83
C GLY A 168 -9.19 -13.19 -14.44
N PRO A 169 -10.25 -12.66 -13.78
CA PRO A 169 -10.99 -11.53 -14.30
C PRO A 169 -10.12 -10.27 -14.41
N CYS A 170 -10.34 -9.50 -15.47
CA CYS A 170 -9.62 -8.28 -15.81
C CYS A 170 -10.46 -7.37 -16.73
N GLY A 171 -9.99 -6.15 -16.96
CA GLY A 171 -10.62 -5.21 -17.89
C GLY A 171 -10.00 -3.81 -17.81
N PRO A 172 -10.42 -2.90 -18.71
CA PRO A 172 -10.05 -1.50 -18.60
C PRO A 172 -10.59 -0.93 -17.28
N CYS A 173 -9.92 0.08 -16.76
CA CYS A 173 -10.38 0.81 -15.59
C CYS A 173 -10.26 2.32 -15.79
N SER A 174 -10.94 3.05 -14.91
CA SER A 174 -10.90 4.50 -14.84
C SER A 174 -10.65 4.92 -13.40
N GLU A 175 -9.67 5.78 -13.18
CA GLU A 175 -9.29 6.19 -11.83
C GLU A 175 -9.59 7.67 -11.60
N ILE A 176 -9.91 8.03 -10.35
CA ILE A 176 -10.18 9.40 -9.93
C ILE A 176 -9.05 9.84 -9.00
N TYR A 177 -8.47 10.99 -9.36
CA TYR A 177 -7.34 11.60 -8.68
C TYR A 177 -7.76 12.92 -8.04
N TYR A 178 -7.16 13.23 -6.89
CA TYR A 178 -7.29 14.52 -6.24
C TYR A 178 -6.01 15.34 -6.45
N ASP A 179 -6.17 16.58 -6.90
CA ASP A 179 -5.12 17.58 -7.09
C ASP A 179 -4.91 18.40 -5.82
N PHE A 180 -3.77 18.17 -5.15
CA PHE A 180 -3.37 18.98 -4.00
C PHE A 180 -2.92 20.38 -4.42
N HIS A 181 -2.42 20.55 -5.64
CA HIS A 181 -1.80 21.76 -6.17
C HIS A 181 -2.49 22.31 -7.43
N PRO A 182 -3.79 22.64 -7.40
CA PRO A 182 -4.51 23.16 -8.56
C PRO A 182 -3.94 24.50 -9.05
N GLU A 183 -3.22 25.25 -8.21
CA GLU A 183 -2.51 26.47 -8.59
C GLU A 183 -1.42 26.25 -9.63
N ARG A 184 -0.95 25.02 -9.83
CA ARG A 184 0.01 24.66 -10.88
C ARG A 184 -0.62 24.59 -12.28
N GLY A 185 -1.94 24.81 -12.40
CA GLY A 185 -2.64 24.86 -13.67
C GLY A 185 -2.87 23.48 -14.30
N GLU A 186 -3.54 23.48 -15.45
CA GLU A 186 -3.96 22.24 -16.14
C GLU A 186 -3.02 21.83 -17.27
N ASP A 187 -2.08 22.72 -17.62
CA ASP A 187 -1.03 22.45 -18.58
C ASP A 187 -0.07 21.40 -18.00
N ASN A 188 0.13 20.31 -18.72
CA ASN A 188 1.02 19.20 -18.31
C ASN A 188 0.61 18.50 -17.00
N ILE A 189 -0.70 18.26 -16.79
CA ILE A 189 -1.14 17.31 -15.76
C ILE A 189 -0.48 15.94 -16.02
N ASP A 190 0.41 15.57 -15.11
CA ASP A 190 1.09 14.28 -15.02
C ASP A 190 0.56 13.55 -13.79
N LEU A 191 -0.25 12.51 -14.00
CA LEU A 191 -0.85 11.74 -12.92
C LEU A 191 0.17 10.85 -12.18
N GLU A 192 1.40 10.71 -12.71
CA GLU A 192 2.50 10.04 -12.03
C GLU A 192 3.22 10.97 -11.01
N ASP A 193 2.92 12.28 -10.99
CA ASP A 193 3.43 13.22 -9.98
C ASP A 193 2.74 13.02 -8.62
N ASP A 194 3.27 12.07 -7.85
CA ASP A 194 2.87 11.75 -6.48
C ASP A 194 2.95 12.92 -5.49
N SER A 195 3.65 14.01 -5.84
CA SER A 195 3.70 15.22 -5.01
C SER A 195 2.45 16.09 -5.17
N ARG A 196 1.69 15.88 -6.26
CA ARG A 196 0.53 16.68 -6.65
C ARG A 196 -0.75 15.88 -6.66
N PHE A 197 -0.73 14.69 -7.24
CA PHE A 197 -1.93 13.88 -7.42
C PHE A 197 -1.92 12.68 -6.50
N ILE A 198 -3.11 12.32 -6.01
CA ILE A 198 -3.33 11.05 -5.34
C ILE A 198 -4.54 10.36 -5.97
N GLU A 199 -4.33 9.16 -6.51
CA GLU A 199 -5.41 8.24 -6.86
C GLU A 199 -6.13 7.88 -5.56
N PHE A 200 -7.43 8.13 -5.49
CA PHE A 200 -8.22 7.73 -4.32
C PHE A 200 -9.34 6.76 -4.66
N TYR A 201 -9.72 6.62 -5.94
CA TYR A 201 -10.78 5.72 -6.35
C TYR A 201 -10.51 5.12 -7.73
N ASN A 202 -10.45 3.78 -7.83
CA ASN A 202 -10.37 3.05 -9.10
C ASN A 202 -11.69 2.35 -9.43
N LEU A 203 -12.19 2.53 -10.65
CA LEU A 203 -13.39 1.93 -11.23
C LEU A 203 -13.00 0.92 -12.32
N VAL A 204 -13.06 -0.37 -12.01
CA VAL A 204 -12.69 -1.45 -12.93
C VAL A 204 -13.90 -2.00 -13.67
N PHE A 205 -13.81 -2.01 -15.00
CA PHE A 205 -14.84 -2.49 -15.91
C PHE A 205 -14.53 -3.93 -16.32
N MET A 206 -14.73 -4.86 -15.39
CA MET A 206 -14.42 -6.28 -15.60
C MET A 206 -15.25 -6.87 -16.73
N GLN A 207 -14.59 -7.22 -17.83
CA GLN A 207 -15.25 -7.74 -19.04
C GLN A 207 -14.48 -8.89 -19.70
N TYR A 208 -13.26 -9.20 -19.23
CA TYR A 208 -12.43 -10.29 -19.75
C TYR A 208 -11.94 -11.21 -18.63
N ASN A 209 -11.62 -12.44 -19.00
CA ASN A 209 -10.79 -13.37 -18.24
C ASN A 209 -9.47 -13.58 -18.99
N ARG A 210 -8.36 -13.43 -18.28
CA ARG A 210 -7.01 -13.69 -18.79
C ARG A 210 -6.56 -15.09 -18.40
N ASP A 211 -6.13 -15.88 -19.38
CA ASP A 211 -5.52 -17.19 -19.14
C ASP A 211 -3.99 -17.14 -18.97
N ASN A 212 -3.35 -18.31 -18.82
CA ASN A 212 -1.90 -18.42 -18.61
C ASN A 212 -1.07 -17.96 -19.82
N ASP A 213 -1.62 -18.04 -21.02
CA ASP A 213 -0.98 -17.58 -22.26
C ASP A 213 -1.20 -16.07 -22.48
N GLY A 214 -2.00 -15.45 -21.60
CA GLY A 214 -2.35 -14.05 -21.63
C GLY A 214 -3.48 -13.72 -22.60
N ILE A 215 -4.17 -14.73 -23.13
CA ILE A 215 -5.31 -14.54 -24.04
C ILE A 215 -6.50 -14.02 -23.22
N LEU A 216 -7.15 -13.00 -23.76
CA LEU A 216 -8.35 -12.39 -23.18
C LEU A 216 -9.60 -13.02 -23.77
N THR A 217 -10.44 -13.60 -22.91
CA THR A 217 -11.74 -14.16 -23.27
C THR A 217 -12.86 -13.36 -22.61
N PRO A 218 -13.96 -13.02 -23.31
CA PRO A 218 -15.07 -12.30 -22.68
C PRO A 218 -15.65 -13.07 -21.49
N LEU A 219 -15.94 -12.36 -20.39
CA LEU A 219 -16.69 -12.91 -19.27
C LEU A 219 -18.15 -13.16 -19.68
N GLN A 220 -18.82 -14.10 -19.00
CA GLN A 220 -20.25 -14.37 -19.22
C GLN A 220 -21.10 -13.11 -19.00
N ASN A 221 -20.77 -12.33 -17.97
CA ASN A 221 -21.41 -11.06 -17.65
C ASN A 221 -20.33 -9.98 -17.51
N LYS A 222 -20.67 -8.75 -17.93
CA LYS A 222 -19.88 -7.57 -17.61
C LYS A 222 -20.13 -7.18 -16.15
N ASN A 223 -19.07 -6.92 -15.40
CA ASN A 223 -19.12 -6.69 -13.96
C ASN A 223 -18.43 -5.37 -13.60
N ILE A 224 -18.73 -4.87 -12.41
CA ILE A 224 -18.03 -3.72 -11.82
C ILE A 224 -17.34 -4.17 -10.56
N ASP A 225 -16.08 -3.78 -10.45
CA ASP A 225 -15.26 -3.81 -9.25
C ASP A 225 -14.73 -2.40 -9.02
N THR A 226 -14.78 -1.92 -7.79
CA THR A 226 -14.20 -0.63 -7.44
C THR A 226 -13.41 -0.72 -6.15
N GLY A 227 -12.44 0.18 -6.02
CA GLY A 227 -11.64 0.29 -4.81
C GLY A 227 -11.26 1.73 -4.52
N MET A 228 -11.81 2.28 -3.44
CA MET A 228 -11.40 3.54 -2.85
C MET A 228 -10.53 3.28 -1.61
N GLY A 229 -9.36 3.88 -1.56
CA GLY A 229 -8.47 3.76 -0.40
C GLY A 229 -8.96 4.62 0.75
N LEU A 230 -9.41 4.02 1.85
CA LEU A 230 -9.96 4.76 2.99
C LEU A 230 -8.95 5.77 3.56
N GLU A 231 -7.71 5.36 3.76
CA GLU A 231 -6.65 6.21 4.29
C GLU A 231 -6.32 7.39 3.36
N ARG A 232 -6.41 7.19 2.05
CA ARG A 232 -6.18 8.24 1.05
C ARG A 232 -7.32 9.26 1.06
N MET A 233 -8.56 8.77 1.15
CA MET A 233 -9.72 9.65 1.28
C MET A 233 -9.69 10.44 2.60
N ALA A 234 -9.26 9.80 3.69
CA ALA A 234 -9.05 10.46 4.97
C ALA A 234 -7.95 11.54 4.88
N GLN A 235 -6.84 11.28 4.17
CA GLN A 235 -5.82 12.31 3.93
C GLN A 235 -6.41 13.56 3.26
N ILE A 236 -7.22 13.37 2.21
CA ILE A 236 -7.85 14.44 1.45
C ILE A 236 -8.80 15.25 2.34
N LEU A 237 -9.75 14.59 3.02
CA LEU A 237 -10.80 15.27 3.78
C LEU A 237 -10.32 15.88 5.10
N GLN A 238 -9.29 15.30 5.72
CA GLN A 238 -8.70 15.83 6.95
C GLN A 238 -7.61 16.87 6.68
N GLN A 239 -7.23 17.05 5.40
CA GLN A 239 -6.22 18.03 4.96
C GLN A 239 -4.87 17.83 5.65
N VAL A 240 -4.49 16.56 5.83
CA VAL A 240 -3.20 16.18 6.45
C VAL A 240 -2.17 15.85 5.36
N PRO A 241 -0.87 16.01 5.62
CA PRO A 241 0.15 15.92 4.57
C PRO A 241 0.37 14.50 4.03
N ASN A 242 -0.09 13.47 4.73
CA ASN A 242 0.07 12.07 4.31
C ASN A 242 -0.93 11.16 5.04
N ASN A 243 -1.10 9.93 4.53
CA ASN A 243 -2.02 8.94 5.10
C ASN A 243 -1.76 8.59 6.57
N TYR A 244 -0.52 8.70 7.04
CA TYR A 244 -0.14 8.31 8.41
C TYR A 244 -0.57 9.33 9.47
N GLU A 245 -0.86 10.56 9.04
CA GLU A 245 -1.29 11.65 9.92
C GLU A 245 -2.81 11.77 10.00
N THR A 246 -3.53 10.78 9.45
CA THR A 246 -4.98 10.64 9.61
C THR A 246 -5.35 10.08 10.98
N ASP A 247 -6.60 10.28 11.39
CA ASP A 247 -7.18 9.70 12.60
C ASP A 247 -7.09 8.15 12.67
N LEU A 248 -6.99 7.49 11.51
CA LEU A 248 -6.89 6.03 11.37
C LEU A 248 -5.54 5.45 11.82
N ILE A 249 -4.47 6.24 11.85
CA ILE A 249 -3.10 5.75 12.09
C ILE A 249 -2.33 6.61 13.09
N PHE A 250 -2.50 7.93 13.05
CA PHE A 250 -1.70 8.85 13.85
C PHE A 250 -1.74 8.57 15.36
N PRO A 251 -2.86 8.15 15.99
CA PRO A 251 -2.86 7.82 17.42
C PRO A 251 -1.91 6.67 17.78
N ILE A 252 -1.70 5.71 16.87
CA ILE A 252 -0.76 4.60 17.05
C ILE A 252 0.69 5.11 16.98
N ILE A 253 0.98 5.97 16.00
CA ILE A 253 2.29 6.63 15.84
C ILE A 253 2.60 7.48 17.07
N LYS A 254 1.61 8.23 17.57
CA LYS A 254 1.72 9.05 18.78
C LYS A 254 2.04 8.19 20.01
N THR A 255 1.37 7.05 20.16
CA THR A 255 1.67 6.10 21.25
C THR A 255 3.14 5.64 21.19
N ALA A 256 3.63 5.28 20.01
CA ALA A 256 5.04 4.89 19.84
C ALA A 256 6.02 6.05 20.12
N ALA A 257 5.67 7.27 19.70
CA ALA A 257 6.47 8.47 19.95
C ALA A 257 6.54 8.83 21.44
N GLU A 258 5.42 8.69 22.17
CA GLU A 258 5.35 8.91 23.62
C GLU A 258 6.22 7.89 24.38
N ILE A 259 6.19 6.62 23.99
CA ILE A 259 7.06 5.58 24.56
C ILE A 259 8.54 5.89 24.30
N ALA A 260 8.85 6.41 23.12
CA ALA A 260 10.21 6.84 22.75
C ALA A 260 10.62 8.19 23.35
N GLN A 261 9.69 8.92 23.99
CA GLN A 261 9.89 10.30 24.48
C GLN A 261 10.32 11.28 23.36
N ILE A 262 9.73 11.13 22.17
CA ILE A 262 10.04 11.92 20.97
C ILE A 262 8.84 12.78 20.56
N ASP A 263 9.10 14.02 20.17
CA ASP A 263 8.12 14.90 19.52
C ASP A 263 8.10 14.62 18.00
N TYR A 264 7.05 13.98 17.50
CA TYR A 264 6.90 13.63 16.08
C TYR A 264 7.04 14.83 15.15
N GLN A 265 6.49 15.99 15.52
CA GLN A 265 6.46 17.17 14.64
C GLN A 265 7.85 17.81 14.49
N LYS A 266 8.69 17.70 15.52
CA LYS A 266 10.07 18.22 15.52
C LYS A 266 11.11 17.20 15.07
N SER A 267 10.68 15.97 14.79
CA SER A 267 11.55 14.88 14.40
C SER A 267 12.07 15.01 12.97
N ASP A 268 13.26 14.47 12.72
CA ASP A 268 13.77 14.33 11.36
C ASP A 268 12.99 13.25 10.57
N GLU A 269 13.17 13.23 9.24
CA GLU A 269 12.44 12.31 8.38
C GLU A 269 12.77 10.83 8.67
N LYS A 270 13.98 10.51 9.14
CA LYS A 270 14.34 9.13 9.50
C LYS A 270 13.55 8.63 10.70
N THR A 271 13.36 9.49 11.70
CA THR A 271 12.57 9.21 12.90
C THR A 271 11.08 9.15 12.57
N LYS A 272 10.59 10.00 11.66
CA LYS A 272 9.20 9.89 11.19
C LYS A 272 8.94 8.61 10.41
N VAL A 273 9.86 8.19 9.52
CA VAL A 273 9.82 6.87 8.85
C VAL A 273 9.76 5.75 9.89
N SER A 274 10.65 5.84 10.90
CA SER A 274 10.55 5.26 12.24
C SER A 274 9.15 4.88 12.68
N LEU A 275 8.45 5.93 13.08
CA LEU A 275 7.16 5.88 13.72
C LEU A 275 6.06 5.43 12.75
N LYS A 276 6.12 5.86 11.48
CA LYS A 276 5.17 5.44 10.42
C LYS A 276 5.21 3.93 10.18
N VAL A 277 6.41 3.32 10.12
CA VAL A 277 6.56 1.86 9.96
C VAL A 277 5.97 1.13 11.16
N ILE A 278 6.20 1.61 12.38
CA ILE A 278 5.61 1.04 13.60
C ILE A 278 4.08 1.09 13.52
N GLY A 279 3.52 2.26 13.19
CA GLY A 279 2.08 2.48 13.10
C GLY A 279 1.37 1.63 12.04
N ASP A 280 1.95 1.49 10.85
CA ASP A 280 1.38 0.64 9.78
C ASP A 280 1.50 -0.85 10.12
N HIS A 281 2.69 -1.31 10.47
CA HIS A 281 2.93 -2.75 10.62
C HIS A 281 2.20 -3.34 11.83
N ILE A 282 1.99 -2.57 12.90
CA ILE A 282 1.22 -3.07 14.05
C ILE A 282 -0.26 -3.26 13.70
N ARG A 283 -0.86 -2.39 12.86
CA ARG A 283 -2.23 -2.59 12.33
C ARG A 283 -2.31 -3.91 11.56
N ALA A 284 -1.35 -4.13 10.66
CA ALA A 284 -1.27 -5.36 9.87
C ALA A 284 -1.17 -6.61 10.76
N VAL A 285 -0.29 -6.60 11.77
CA VAL A 285 -0.09 -7.73 12.69
C VAL A 285 -1.33 -8.01 13.53
N VAL A 286 -1.96 -6.97 14.10
CA VAL A 286 -3.19 -7.08 14.90
C VAL A 286 -4.28 -7.79 14.10
N HIS A 287 -4.54 -7.34 12.87
CA HIS A 287 -5.57 -7.94 12.01
C HIS A 287 -5.21 -9.36 11.53
N LEU A 288 -3.94 -9.64 11.21
CA LEU A 288 -3.51 -10.98 10.80
C LEU A 288 -3.68 -12.01 11.91
N ILE A 289 -3.28 -11.68 13.14
CA ILE A 289 -3.44 -12.58 14.29
C ILE A 289 -4.92 -12.71 14.66
N ALA A 290 -5.70 -11.63 14.56
CA ALA A 290 -7.14 -11.69 14.75
C ALA A 290 -7.84 -12.62 13.74
N ASP A 291 -7.33 -12.70 12.51
CA ASP A 291 -7.79 -13.63 11.47
C ASP A 291 -7.11 -15.02 11.54
N GLY A 292 -6.35 -15.29 12.61
CA GLY A 292 -5.83 -16.63 12.94
C GLY A 292 -4.40 -16.95 12.47
N VAL A 293 -3.66 -15.95 11.98
CA VAL A 293 -2.27 -16.15 11.55
C VAL A 293 -1.30 -15.91 12.70
N ASN A 294 -0.62 -16.97 13.14
CA ASN A 294 0.45 -16.88 14.15
C ASN A 294 1.82 -16.77 13.48
N ALA A 295 2.80 -16.20 14.19
CA ALA A 295 4.17 -16.07 13.70
C ALA A 295 4.84 -17.43 13.46
N SER A 296 5.47 -17.61 12.29
CA SER A 296 6.15 -18.85 11.92
C SER A 296 7.29 -18.59 10.93
N ASN A 297 7.99 -19.65 10.48
CA ASN A 297 9.06 -19.54 9.48
C ASN A 297 8.58 -19.73 8.04
N ILE A 298 7.28 -19.94 7.80
CA ILE A 298 6.74 -20.26 6.47
C ILE A 298 5.42 -19.51 6.19
N GLY A 299 5.15 -19.27 4.90
CA GLY A 299 3.88 -18.72 4.42
C GLY A 299 3.44 -17.44 5.14
N ARG A 300 2.16 -17.39 5.51
CA ARG A 300 1.53 -16.24 6.19
C ARG A 300 2.17 -15.93 7.55
N GLY A 301 2.57 -16.97 8.29
CA GLY A 301 3.22 -16.79 9.59
C GLY A 301 4.61 -16.16 9.49
N TYR A 302 5.33 -16.38 8.39
CA TYR A 302 6.59 -15.67 8.12
C TYR A 302 6.37 -14.18 7.90
N ILE A 303 5.26 -13.80 7.24
CA ILE A 303 4.89 -12.38 7.06
C ILE A 303 4.64 -11.73 8.42
N VAL A 304 3.82 -12.34 9.29
CA VAL A 304 3.57 -11.84 10.65
C VAL A 304 4.89 -11.68 11.41
N ARG A 305 5.73 -12.72 11.44
CA ARG A 305 7.05 -12.66 12.08
C ARG A 305 7.91 -11.51 11.53
N ARG A 306 7.96 -11.34 10.21
CA ARG A 306 8.76 -10.28 9.56
C ARG A 306 8.26 -8.89 9.95
N LEU A 307 6.94 -8.68 9.98
CA LEU A 307 6.35 -7.40 10.36
C LEU A 307 6.60 -7.07 11.84
N ILE A 308 6.41 -8.03 12.75
CA ILE A 308 6.73 -7.84 14.18
C ILE A 308 8.19 -7.45 14.36
N ARG A 309 9.11 -8.17 13.72
CA ARG A 309 10.55 -7.87 13.81
C ARG A 309 10.90 -6.49 13.23
N ARG A 310 10.23 -6.05 12.18
CA ARG A 310 10.38 -4.68 11.64
C ARG A 310 9.89 -3.65 12.65
N VAL A 311 8.73 -3.84 13.27
CA VAL A 311 8.24 -2.95 14.35
C VAL A 311 9.30 -2.82 15.44
N VAL A 312 9.77 -3.94 15.98
CA VAL A 312 10.77 -3.96 17.07
C VAL A 312 12.08 -3.28 16.63
N ARG A 313 12.60 -3.60 15.44
CA ARG A 313 13.82 -2.98 14.91
C ARG A 313 13.66 -1.46 14.76
N HIS A 314 12.53 -1.00 14.24
CA HIS A 314 12.28 0.43 14.06
C HIS A 314 12.09 1.15 15.41
N GLY A 315 11.54 0.48 16.43
CA GLY A 315 11.55 0.97 17.82
C GLY A 315 12.96 1.17 18.36
N ARG A 316 13.87 0.22 18.10
CA ARG A 316 15.29 0.33 18.50
C ARG A 316 16.02 1.49 17.81
N LEU A 317 15.75 1.70 16.52
CA LEU A 317 16.35 2.80 15.76
C LEU A 317 15.98 4.19 16.32
N ILE A 318 14.85 4.30 17.02
CA ILE A 318 14.39 5.53 17.66
C ILE A 318 14.60 5.51 19.20
N GLY A 319 15.37 4.57 19.72
CA GLY A 319 15.81 4.55 21.12
C GLY A 319 14.90 3.84 22.11
N ILE A 320 13.88 3.09 21.67
CA ILE A 320 13.03 2.29 22.56
C ILE A 320 13.81 1.03 22.98
N ASN A 321 14.15 0.93 24.27
CA ASN A 321 14.99 -0.15 24.81
C ASN A 321 14.24 -1.26 25.56
N GLN A 322 12.97 -1.03 25.85
CA GLN A 322 12.06 -1.94 26.55
C GLN A 322 11.09 -2.60 25.57
N GLU A 323 10.36 -3.62 26.04
CA GLU A 323 9.21 -4.16 25.31
C GLU A 323 8.13 -3.07 25.17
N PHE A 324 7.60 -2.90 23.96
CA PHE A 324 6.62 -1.83 23.68
C PHE A 324 5.47 -2.26 22.77
N THR A 325 5.60 -3.39 22.07
CA THR A 325 4.66 -3.77 21.00
C THR A 325 3.23 -3.96 21.50
N THR A 326 3.04 -4.47 22.73
CA THR A 326 1.73 -4.70 23.33
C THR A 326 0.98 -3.41 23.66
N GLN A 327 1.70 -2.34 24.04
CA GLN A 327 1.12 -1.02 24.31
C GLN A 327 0.66 -0.36 23.01
N VAL A 328 1.51 -0.40 21.98
CA VAL A 328 1.15 0.13 20.65
C VAL A 328 -0.01 -0.67 20.03
N ALA A 329 -0.03 -1.99 20.22
CA ALA A 329 -1.12 -2.84 19.75
C ALA A 329 -2.44 -2.56 20.44
N GLU A 330 -2.45 -2.18 21.73
CA GLU A 330 -3.69 -1.77 22.42
C GLU A 330 -4.33 -0.57 21.72
N THR A 331 -3.56 0.46 21.38
CA THR A 331 -4.09 1.61 20.63
C THR A 331 -4.65 1.18 19.27
N ALA A 332 -3.96 0.27 18.56
CA ALA A 332 -4.46 -0.25 17.28
C ALA A 332 -5.77 -1.05 17.43
N ILE A 333 -5.91 -1.85 18.49
CA ILE A 333 -7.14 -2.60 18.80
C ILE A 333 -8.29 -1.61 19.08
N GLN A 334 -8.07 -0.59 19.90
CA GLN A 334 -9.09 0.42 20.24
C GLN A 334 -9.61 1.16 19.00
N LEU A 335 -8.73 1.52 18.06
CA LEU A 335 -9.14 2.21 16.83
C LEU A 335 -9.97 1.32 15.89
N SER A 336 -9.79 0.00 15.95
CA SER A 336 -10.39 -0.93 15.00
C SER A 336 -11.57 -1.73 15.57
N GLU A 337 -11.74 -1.83 16.89
CA GLU A 337 -12.69 -2.76 17.51
C GLU A 337 -14.17 -2.48 17.20
N ALA A 338 -14.54 -1.22 16.93
CA ALA A 338 -15.90 -0.86 16.57
C ALA A 338 -16.33 -1.45 15.22
N VAL A 339 -15.39 -1.51 14.25
CA VAL A 339 -15.62 -2.03 12.89
C VAL A 339 -15.28 -3.52 12.81
N TYR A 340 -14.25 -3.93 13.55
CA TYR A 340 -13.71 -5.29 13.55
C TYR A 340 -13.65 -5.85 14.98
N PRO A 341 -14.78 -6.26 15.58
CA PRO A 341 -14.84 -6.71 16.98
C PRO A 341 -13.89 -7.88 17.30
N ASN A 342 -13.50 -8.66 16.29
CA ASN A 342 -12.61 -9.79 16.44
C ASN A 342 -11.20 -9.39 16.94
N VAL A 343 -10.75 -8.15 16.69
CA VAL A 343 -9.45 -7.67 17.21
C VAL A 343 -9.47 -7.56 18.74
N ARG A 344 -10.58 -7.11 19.33
CA ARG A 344 -10.74 -7.07 20.79
C ARG A 344 -10.98 -8.46 21.37
N GLN A 345 -11.86 -9.26 20.74
CA GLN A 345 -12.13 -10.63 21.18
C GLN A 345 -10.88 -11.50 21.25
N ARG A 346 -9.87 -11.21 20.41
CA ARG A 346 -8.60 -11.96 20.35
C ARG A 346 -7.41 -11.19 20.93
N GLU A 347 -7.64 -10.13 21.68
CA GLU A 347 -6.59 -9.29 22.29
C GLU A 347 -5.53 -10.12 23.03
N THR A 348 -5.94 -11.08 23.86
CA THR A 348 -5.02 -11.93 24.62
C THR A 348 -4.07 -12.70 23.70
N ALA A 349 -4.59 -13.26 22.59
CA ALA A 349 -3.77 -14.00 21.63
C ALA A 349 -2.81 -13.07 20.88
N ILE A 350 -3.30 -11.88 20.48
CA ILE A 350 -2.53 -10.85 19.78
C ILE A 350 -1.35 -10.39 20.65
N LYS A 351 -1.62 -9.98 21.89
CA LYS A 351 -0.59 -9.50 22.82
C LYS A 351 0.41 -10.60 23.18
N ALA A 352 -0.05 -11.84 23.37
CA ALA A 352 0.83 -12.97 23.68
C ALA A 352 1.79 -13.33 22.53
N GLU A 353 1.33 -13.25 21.27
CA GLU A 353 2.20 -13.47 20.10
C GLU A 353 3.21 -12.34 19.92
N LEU A 354 2.76 -11.09 20.03
CA LEU A 354 3.63 -9.91 19.96
C LEU A 354 4.74 -9.96 21.00
N GLN A 355 4.38 -10.19 22.27
CA GLN A 355 5.34 -10.28 23.36
C GLN A 355 6.36 -11.40 23.11
N ARG A 356 5.88 -12.62 22.78
CA ARG A 356 6.75 -13.77 22.51
C ARG A 356 7.77 -13.49 21.40
N GLU A 357 7.34 -12.91 20.29
CA GLU A 357 8.24 -12.62 19.17
C GLU A 357 9.15 -11.42 19.46
N GLU A 358 8.70 -10.41 20.21
CA GLU A 358 9.52 -9.29 20.66
C GLU A 358 10.64 -9.77 21.59
N THR A 359 10.33 -10.48 22.69
CA THR A 359 11.34 -11.00 23.64
C THR A 359 12.41 -11.83 22.93
N ARG A 360 12.00 -12.80 22.09
CA ARG A 360 12.93 -13.66 21.34
C ARG A 360 13.80 -12.89 20.35
N PHE A 361 13.22 -11.89 19.70
CA PHE A 361 13.96 -11.10 18.72
C PHE A 361 14.96 -10.17 19.39
N LEU A 362 14.62 -9.58 20.54
CA LEU A 362 15.53 -8.73 21.32
C LEU A 362 16.77 -9.52 21.79
N GLU A 363 16.58 -10.72 22.33
CA GLU A 363 17.71 -11.60 22.70
C GLU A 363 18.66 -11.88 21.53
N THR A 364 18.12 -11.99 20.32
CA THR A 364 18.92 -12.25 19.11
C THR A 364 19.57 -10.98 18.58
N LEU A 365 18.87 -9.85 18.62
CA LEU A 365 19.33 -8.56 18.13
C LEU A 365 20.53 -8.08 18.95
N GLU A 366 20.48 -8.17 20.28
CA GLU A 366 21.61 -7.80 21.15
C GLU A 366 22.87 -8.61 20.85
N ARG A 367 22.73 -9.93 20.56
CA ARG A 367 23.86 -10.77 20.14
C ARG A 367 24.42 -10.32 18.79
N GLY A 368 23.54 -9.99 17.85
CA GLY A 368 23.92 -9.50 16.52
C GLY A 368 24.63 -8.16 16.56
N GLU A 369 24.16 -7.21 17.38
CA GLU A 369 24.78 -5.91 17.58
C GLU A 369 26.18 -6.03 18.21
N LYS A 370 26.34 -6.91 19.21
CA LYS A 370 27.66 -7.22 19.80
C LYS A 370 28.62 -7.80 18.75
N LEU A 371 28.18 -8.77 17.96
CA LEU A 371 29.01 -9.37 16.91
C LEU A 371 29.37 -8.35 15.82
N LEU A 372 28.44 -7.50 15.41
CA LEU A 372 28.70 -6.44 14.44
C LEU A 372 29.72 -5.43 14.99
N ALA A 373 29.59 -5.03 16.26
CA ALA A 373 30.55 -4.14 16.91
C ALA A 373 31.95 -4.77 16.93
N GLU A 374 32.07 -6.05 17.29
CA GLU A 374 33.36 -6.77 17.24
C GLU A 374 33.98 -6.80 15.84
N ILE A 375 33.17 -7.01 14.80
CA ILE A 375 33.63 -7.00 13.39
C ILE A 375 34.10 -5.59 13.00
N ILE A 376 33.35 -4.55 13.34
CA ILE A 376 33.73 -3.15 13.05
C ILE A 376 35.04 -2.80 13.78
N THR A 377 35.20 -3.17 15.05
CA THR A 377 36.43 -2.95 15.80
C THR A 377 37.62 -3.68 15.17
N LYS A 378 37.42 -4.91 14.68
CA LYS A 378 38.47 -5.69 13.99
C LYS A 378 38.79 -5.16 12.57
N ALA A 379 37.83 -4.52 11.90
CA ALA A 379 37.98 -3.98 10.55
C ALA A 379 38.56 -2.56 10.51
N THR A 380 38.67 -1.89 11.67
CA THR A 380 39.29 -0.56 11.76
C THR A 380 40.81 -0.74 11.89
N PRO A 381 41.64 -0.32 10.91
CA PRO A 381 43.08 -0.55 10.98
C PRO A 381 43.67 0.24 12.15
N THR A 382 44.39 -0.44 13.02
CA THR A 382 45.24 0.17 14.06
C THR A 382 46.22 1.13 13.37
N ASN A 383 46.15 2.42 13.70
CA ASN A 383 47.09 3.46 13.24
C ASN A 383 48.55 2.96 13.35
N LEU A 384 49.21 2.70 12.22
CA LEU A 384 50.67 2.63 12.18
C LEU A 384 51.21 4.04 12.44
N PRO A 385 52.21 4.23 13.33
CA PRO A 385 52.81 5.53 13.53
C PRO A 385 53.55 5.96 12.25
N LEU A 386 53.26 7.18 11.78
CA LEU A 386 54.08 7.88 10.79
C LEU A 386 55.47 8.13 11.37
N THR A 387 56.44 7.26 11.10
CA THR A 387 57.86 7.59 11.25
C THR A 387 58.34 8.33 10.00
N LYS A 388 58.69 9.60 10.20
CA LYS A 388 59.48 10.39 9.25
C LYS A 388 60.91 9.84 9.19
N GLY A 389 61.45 9.72 7.99
CA GLY A 389 62.90 9.80 7.74
C GLY A 389 63.52 8.56 7.08
N GLU A 390 63.70 8.68 5.76
CA GLU A 390 64.99 8.64 5.04
C GLU A 390 64.98 7.79 3.77
N ALA A 391 65.49 8.44 2.72
CA ALA A 391 65.58 7.96 1.36
C ALA A 391 66.65 6.87 1.22
N THR A 392 66.41 5.88 0.36
CA THR A 392 67.43 5.33 -0.57
C THR A 392 66.81 4.29 -1.53
N THR A 393 66.78 4.67 -2.82
CA THR A 393 67.10 3.88 -4.03
C THR A 393 66.69 2.40 -4.16
N SER A 394 65.75 2.17 -5.10
CA SER A 394 65.65 1.15 -6.19
C SER A 394 66.87 0.21 -6.44
N PRO A 395 66.79 -0.96 -7.14
CA PRO A 395 65.80 -1.30 -8.20
C PRO A 395 65.45 -2.81 -8.47
N LEU A 396 64.67 -3.03 -9.54
CA LEU A 396 64.53 -4.26 -10.38
C LEU A 396 63.47 -5.30 -9.91
N ASN A 397 62.65 -5.96 -10.73
CA ASN A 397 62.43 -5.96 -12.19
C ASN A 397 61.16 -6.79 -12.53
N LYS A 398 60.52 -6.41 -13.65
CA LYS A 398 59.94 -7.25 -14.73
C LYS A 398 58.61 -8.02 -14.59
N GLY A 399 57.79 -7.75 -15.62
CA GLY A 399 56.70 -8.57 -16.17
C GLY A 399 55.37 -7.82 -16.12
N GLY A 400 54.88 -7.08 -17.11
CA GLY A 400 55.09 -7.13 -18.56
C GLY A 400 53.89 -7.80 -19.24
N LEU A 401 52.88 -7.02 -19.66
CA LEU A 401 52.22 -7.11 -20.97
C LEU A 401 51.15 -6.01 -21.11
N GLU A 402 51.25 -5.33 -22.26
CA GLU A 402 50.54 -4.13 -22.70
C GLU A 402 49.16 -4.45 -23.30
N GLY A 403 48.32 -3.42 -23.40
CA GLY A 403 47.41 -3.29 -24.54
C GLY A 403 46.07 -2.60 -24.26
N GLY A 404 45.99 -1.30 -24.57
CA GLY A 404 44.88 -0.81 -25.38
C GLY A 404 43.84 0.12 -24.75
N ASN A 405 44.05 1.42 -25.02
CA ASN A 405 43.06 2.46 -25.34
C ASN A 405 42.08 2.99 -24.29
N SER A 406 42.43 4.19 -23.82
CA SER A 406 41.58 5.20 -23.21
C SER A 406 40.60 5.82 -24.21
N GLY A 407 39.31 5.51 -24.06
CA GLY A 407 38.20 6.29 -24.60
C GLY A 407 37.53 7.07 -23.48
N GLN A 408 37.54 8.39 -23.57
CA GLN A 408 36.72 9.29 -22.74
C GLN A 408 35.24 8.96 -22.97
N ALA A 409 34.51 8.69 -21.89
CA ALA A 409 33.05 8.65 -21.91
C ALA A 409 32.52 9.58 -20.82
N THR A 410 31.84 10.63 -21.25
CA THR A 410 30.93 11.46 -20.46
C THR A 410 29.83 10.60 -19.82
N PRO A 411 29.32 10.95 -18.63
CA PRO A 411 28.26 10.17 -17.98
C PRO A 411 26.94 10.42 -18.71
N PRO A 412 26.20 9.38 -19.15
CA PRO A 412 24.82 9.57 -19.56
C PRO A 412 23.94 9.78 -18.33
N THR A 413 23.40 10.99 -18.21
CA THR A 413 22.20 11.26 -17.43
C THR A 413 21.03 10.51 -18.07
N SER A 414 20.60 9.43 -17.42
CA SER A 414 19.32 8.78 -17.70
C SER A 414 18.60 8.50 -16.38
N PRO A 415 17.29 8.78 -16.29
CA PRO A 415 16.49 8.52 -15.11
C PRO A 415 16.36 7.01 -14.90
N LEU A 416 16.52 6.59 -13.65
CA LEU A 416 16.32 5.22 -13.19
C LEU A 416 14.86 4.78 -13.47
N PRO A 417 14.62 3.74 -14.28
CA PRO A 417 13.28 3.18 -14.40
C PRO A 417 13.01 2.31 -13.18
N LYS A 418 11.97 2.61 -12.38
CA LYS A 418 11.49 1.71 -11.32
C LYS A 418 9.97 1.73 -11.17
N GLY A 419 9.40 0.55 -11.41
CA GLY A 419 8.06 0.13 -11.02
C GLY A 419 7.72 -1.25 -11.58
N ARG A 420 8.65 -2.22 -11.54
CA ARG A 420 8.41 -3.58 -12.03
C ARG A 420 7.45 -4.34 -11.11
N LEU A 421 6.20 -4.48 -11.53
CA LEU A 421 5.34 -5.61 -11.13
C LEU A 421 5.75 -6.85 -11.91
N GLN A 422 6.54 -7.73 -11.29
CA GLN A 422 6.75 -9.10 -11.75
C GLN A 422 6.75 -10.02 -10.54
N ILE A 423 5.80 -10.96 -10.51
CA ILE A 423 5.76 -12.06 -9.56
C ILE A 423 6.88 -13.03 -9.96
N PHE A 424 7.94 -13.09 -9.17
CA PHE A 424 8.92 -14.18 -9.23
C PHE A 424 9.04 -14.79 -7.83
N LEU A 425 8.52 -16.02 -7.69
CA LEU A 425 8.95 -16.94 -6.64
C LEU A 425 10.22 -17.65 -7.13
N PRO A 426 11.26 -17.81 -6.30
CA PRO A 426 12.36 -18.72 -6.64
C PRO A 426 11.86 -20.18 -6.59
N PRO A 427 12.37 -21.08 -7.45
CA PRO A 427 12.03 -22.49 -7.38
C PRO A 427 12.56 -23.10 -6.08
N LEU A 428 11.72 -23.89 -5.42
CA LEU A 428 12.12 -24.74 -4.30
C LEU A 428 13.17 -25.76 -4.79
N PRO A 429 14.27 -25.99 -4.05
CA PRO A 429 15.16 -27.09 -4.38
C PRO A 429 14.43 -28.41 -4.15
N SER A 430 14.34 -29.22 -5.21
CA SER A 430 13.99 -30.64 -5.13
C SER A 430 14.97 -31.33 -4.20
N ARG A 431 14.45 -31.97 -3.15
CA ARG A 431 15.22 -32.93 -2.35
C ARG A 431 15.18 -34.27 -3.06
N ASP A 432 16.33 -34.71 -3.56
CA ASP A 432 16.78 -36.09 -3.35
C ASP A 432 17.65 -36.11 -2.09
#